data_AF-A0A917RVK7-F1
#
_entry.id   AF-A0A917RVK7-F1
#
_cell.length_a   1.000
_cell.length_b   1.000
_cell.length_c   1.000
_cell.angle_alpha   90.00
_cell.angle_beta   90.00
_cell.angle_gamma   90.00
#
_symmetry.space_group_name_H-M   'P 1'
#
loop_
_entity.id
_entity.type
_entity.pdbx_description
1 polymer ?
#
loop_
_entity_poly.entity_id
_entity_poly.type
_entity_poly.pdbx_seq_one_letter_code
_entity_poly.pdbx_strand_id
1 'polypeptide(L)'
;MDLIAIEGRVAADRIAARDRTPAAELQLATSLCELASGYLATQTDGSVRNRVAGALEPAQEAVMIRLRWFTSGHVSAIFANEVQDTLRLLEQAARAIGHRELATATIRDACNAYTRVAHEYPNVAGVCADGLSKCGVWLCRLDPGAAVVATDEAVRIRAGLFQADAEQSRKYLATLNTLLRTLMVGRQRKQAVAMYRERYTALTTPAMASQLRNLKLEEIGFTSKTQSALRKLECRTLERAGYLTQQQILYQSAGDLATIEEINWQLALVGLKPLVAGAMPDQPAKPVEIGSSFGALSVLCSAPDALEQVRDAIVAAYTAAGAEPVDINTAYGVDKAHWGTRDPQLNAAAELGEDIVLVERRSGSWIAVESLKWELTPVAKNPLALALSQHWPVMSVTSTENLAYELCWYEQGAATQYAALGRPAEPVALDTPLAPLDFGKLADYGADYASETQIRSAFGNATMFAKLTELPASGIRQAAEAQPLAGYGERVLCFRVAGAKRTAVTRG
;
A
#
# COMPACT_ATOMS: atom_id res chain seq x y z
N MET A 1 -15.02 -29.08 -28.47
CA MET A 1 -15.05 -30.32 -27.67
C MET A 1 -16.37 -31.01 -27.96
N ASP A 2 -16.37 -32.30 -28.34
CA ASP A 2 -17.61 -33.00 -28.70
C ASP A 2 -18.28 -33.58 -27.44
N LEU A 3 -19.28 -32.87 -26.92
CA LEU A 3 -20.03 -33.28 -25.72
C LEU A 3 -20.81 -34.59 -25.93
N ILE A 4 -21.30 -34.85 -27.14
CA ILE A 4 -22.11 -36.04 -27.44
C ILE A 4 -21.22 -37.29 -27.36
N ALA A 5 -20.01 -37.21 -27.89
CA ALA A 5 -19.03 -38.28 -27.77
C ALA A 5 -18.65 -38.55 -26.30
N ILE A 6 -18.49 -37.50 -25.49
CA ILE A 6 -18.18 -37.64 -24.05
C ILE A 6 -19.34 -38.28 -23.30
N GLU A 7 -20.58 -37.85 -23.56
CA GLU A 7 -21.80 -38.45 -22.97
C GLU A 7 -21.94 -39.93 -23.32
N GLY A 8 -21.71 -40.30 -24.58
CA GLY A 8 -21.72 -41.69 -25.04
C GLY A 8 -20.68 -42.55 -24.32
N ARG A 9 -19.46 -42.01 -24.10
CA ARG A 9 -18.42 -42.70 -23.34
C ARG A 9 -18.77 -42.86 -21.87
N VAL A 10 -19.31 -41.83 -21.21
CA VAL A 10 -19.79 -41.93 -19.82
C VAL A 10 -20.88 -43.00 -19.69
N ALA A 11 -21.80 -43.09 -20.65
CA ALA A 11 -22.84 -44.13 -20.64
C ALA A 11 -22.24 -45.54 -20.76
N ALA A 12 -21.23 -45.73 -21.62
CA ALA A 12 -20.52 -47.00 -21.74
C ALA A 12 -19.74 -47.36 -20.46
N ASP A 13 -19.01 -46.40 -19.89
CA ASP A 13 -18.25 -46.59 -18.65
C ASP A 13 -19.17 -46.90 -17.46
N ARG A 14 -20.38 -46.31 -17.40
CA ARG A 14 -21.40 -46.63 -16.38
C ARG A 14 -21.88 -48.08 -16.49
N ILE A 15 -22.00 -48.62 -17.70
CA ILE A 15 -22.36 -50.03 -17.90
C ILE A 15 -21.22 -50.93 -17.44
N ALA A 16 -19.98 -50.60 -17.81
CA ALA A 16 -18.79 -51.35 -17.41
C ALA A 16 -18.61 -51.37 -15.88
N ALA A 17 -18.79 -50.23 -15.20
CA ALA A 17 -18.64 -50.08 -13.76
C ALA A 17 -19.70 -50.82 -12.91
N ARG A 18 -20.67 -51.51 -13.53
CA ARG A 18 -21.68 -52.31 -12.80
C ARG A 18 -21.05 -53.46 -12.01
N ASP A 19 -19.91 -53.95 -12.44
CA ASP A 19 -19.16 -55.01 -11.77
C ASP A 19 -18.40 -54.53 -10.51
N ARG A 20 -18.41 -53.21 -10.23
CA ARG A 20 -17.75 -52.57 -9.09
C ARG A 20 -16.25 -52.86 -8.99
N THR A 21 -15.59 -53.14 -10.11
CA THR A 21 -14.14 -53.30 -10.11
C THR A 21 -13.42 -51.94 -10.00
N PRO A 22 -12.24 -51.87 -9.35
CA PRO A 22 -11.51 -50.60 -9.22
C PRO A 22 -11.21 -49.97 -10.58
N ALA A 23 -10.78 -50.77 -11.56
CA ALA A 23 -10.43 -50.28 -12.88
C ALA A 23 -11.63 -49.64 -13.60
N ALA A 24 -12.79 -50.32 -13.61
CA ALA A 24 -13.98 -49.81 -14.27
C ALA A 24 -14.58 -48.58 -13.56
N GLU A 25 -14.60 -48.56 -12.23
CA GLU A 25 -15.10 -47.41 -11.47
C GLU A 25 -14.17 -46.18 -11.61
N LEU A 26 -12.84 -46.36 -11.58
CA LEU A 26 -11.90 -45.24 -11.76
C LEU A 26 -11.89 -44.70 -13.20
N GLN A 27 -12.12 -45.57 -14.19
CA GLN A 27 -12.33 -45.16 -15.57
C GLN A 27 -13.61 -44.31 -15.70
N LEU A 28 -14.71 -44.75 -15.08
CA LEU A 28 -15.95 -43.98 -15.00
C LEU A 28 -15.73 -42.62 -14.32
N ALA A 29 -15.03 -42.58 -13.19
CA ALA A 29 -14.73 -41.31 -12.52
C ALA A 29 -13.94 -40.35 -13.43
N THR A 30 -13.06 -40.87 -14.28
CA THR A 30 -12.30 -40.07 -15.25
C THR A 30 -13.18 -39.49 -16.34
N SER A 31 -14.05 -40.29 -16.96
CA SER A 31 -14.97 -39.79 -18.00
C SER A 31 -16.03 -38.84 -17.45
N LEU A 32 -16.46 -39.02 -16.20
CA LEU A 32 -17.32 -38.07 -15.48
C LEU A 32 -16.63 -36.71 -15.25
N CYS A 33 -15.35 -36.68 -14.89
CA CYS A 33 -14.58 -35.44 -14.79
C CYS A 33 -14.50 -34.70 -16.13
N GLU A 34 -14.28 -35.44 -17.22
CA GLU A 34 -14.23 -34.86 -18.57
C GLU A 34 -15.60 -34.30 -18.97
N LEU A 35 -16.69 -35.00 -18.65
CA LEU A 35 -18.06 -34.51 -18.89
C LEU A 35 -18.37 -33.24 -18.10
N ALA A 36 -18.06 -33.21 -16.80
CA ALA A 36 -18.25 -32.04 -15.96
C ALA A 36 -17.43 -30.83 -16.47
N SER A 37 -16.18 -31.06 -16.88
CA SER A 37 -15.32 -30.03 -17.47
C SER A 37 -15.88 -29.52 -18.80
N GLY A 38 -16.41 -30.43 -19.64
CA GLY A 38 -17.07 -30.07 -20.88
C GLY A 38 -18.31 -29.21 -20.66
N TYR A 39 -19.14 -29.55 -19.68
CA TYR A 39 -20.31 -28.73 -19.32
C TYR A 39 -19.92 -27.35 -18.81
N LEU A 40 -18.85 -27.23 -18.01
CA LEU A 40 -18.35 -25.91 -17.57
C LEU A 40 -17.86 -25.05 -18.74
N ALA A 41 -17.20 -25.66 -19.73
CA ALA A 41 -16.71 -24.94 -20.91
C ALA A 41 -17.82 -24.29 -21.74
N THR A 42 -19.05 -24.81 -21.68
CA THR A 42 -20.22 -24.21 -22.38
C THR A 42 -20.62 -22.84 -21.84
N GLN A 43 -20.11 -22.42 -20.67
CA GLN A 43 -20.37 -21.08 -20.14
C GLN A 43 -19.77 -19.97 -21.00
N THR A 44 -18.57 -20.24 -21.53
CA THR A 44 -17.75 -19.28 -22.27
C THR A 44 -17.85 -19.45 -23.78
N ASP A 45 -18.43 -20.57 -24.23
CA ASP A 45 -18.61 -20.88 -25.63
C ASP A 45 -19.99 -20.39 -26.13
N GLY A 46 -20.00 -19.23 -26.79
CA GLY A 46 -21.20 -18.63 -27.35
C GLY A 46 -21.81 -19.40 -28.53
N SER A 47 -21.15 -20.46 -29.03
CA SER A 47 -21.65 -21.29 -30.13
C SER A 47 -22.50 -22.48 -29.68
N VAL A 48 -22.54 -22.76 -28.37
CA VAL A 48 -23.24 -23.91 -27.78
C VAL A 48 -24.23 -23.42 -26.72
N ARG A 49 -25.35 -24.13 -26.55
CA ARG A 49 -26.27 -23.89 -25.43
C ARG A 49 -25.50 -24.04 -24.11
N ASN A 50 -25.66 -23.08 -23.19
CA ASN A 50 -25.10 -23.17 -21.85
C ASN A 50 -25.70 -24.38 -21.09
N ARG A 51 -24.83 -25.31 -20.69
CA ARG A 51 -25.14 -26.56 -19.97
C ARG A 51 -24.43 -26.66 -18.61
N VAL A 52 -23.90 -25.55 -18.09
CA VAL A 52 -23.17 -25.47 -16.81
C VAL A 52 -23.94 -26.10 -15.65
N ALA A 53 -25.27 -25.96 -15.63
CA ALA A 53 -26.13 -26.55 -14.60
C ALA A 53 -25.95 -28.09 -14.47
N GLY A 54 -25.62 -28.77 -15.58
CA GLY A 54 -25.39 -30.21 -15.59
C GLY A 54 -24.01 -30.64 -15.09
N ALA A 55 -23.08 -29.73 -14.79
CA ALA A 55 -21.71 -30.06 -14.38
C ALA A 55 -21.62 -30.63 -12.96
N LEU A 56 -22.58 -30.31 -12.08
CA LEU A 56 -22.50 -30.63 -10.66
C LEU A 56 -22.59 -32.14 -10.40
N GLU A 57 -23.60 -32.80 -10.96
CA GLU A 57 -23.87 -34.23 -10.75
C GLU A 57 -22.69 -35.13 -11.17
N PRO A 58 -22.13 -35.03 -12.40
CA PRO A 58 -20.99 -35.86 -12.79
C PRO A 58 -19.74 -35.56 -11.96
N ALA A 59 -19.49 -34.30 -11.59
CA ALA A 59 -18.38 -33.97 -10.71
C ALA A 59 -18.54 -34.59 -9.32
N GLN A 60 -19.75 -34.55 -8.75
CA GLN A 60 -20.05 -35.12 -7.44
C GLN A 60 -19.89 -36.64 -7.44
N GLU A 61 -20.44 -37.32 -8.45
CA GLU A 61 -20.31 -38.78 -8.59
C GLU A 61 -18.84 -39.21 -8.72
N ALA A 62 -18.05 -38.49 -9.54
CA ALA A 62 -16.62 -38.76 -9.70
C ALA A 62 -15.87 -38.64 -8.37
N VAL A 63 -16.15 -37.62 -7.55
CA VAL A 63 -15.57 -37.49 -6.21
C VAL A 63 -15.93 -38.71 -5.37
N MET A 64 -17.21 -39.07 -5.29
CA MET A 64 -17.66 -40.17 -4.42
C MET A 64 -17.04 -41.52 -4.79
N ILE A 65 -16.88 -41.80 -6.08
CA ILE A 65 -16.18 -43.00 -6.55
C ILE A 65 -14.72 -42.98 -6.09
N ARG A 66 -14.02 -41.87 -6.31
CA ARG A 66 -12.60 -41.75 -5.94
C ARG A 66 -12.40 -41.83 -4.43
N LEU A 67 -13.25 -41.18 -3.63
CA LEU A 67 -13.21 -41.26 -2.16
C LEU A 67 -13.44 -42.68 -1.66
N ARG A 68 -14.39 -43.42 -2.25
CA ARG A 68 -14.61 -44.82 -1.89
C ARG A 68 -13.32 -45.63 -2.03
N TRP A 69 -12.69 -45.58 -3.20
CA TRP A 69 -11.46 -46.34 -3.44
C TRP A 69 -10.28 -45.83 -2.62
N PHE A 70 -10.20 -44.52 -2.41
CA PHE A 70 -9.17 -43.92 -1.58
C PHE A 70 -9.19 -44.49 -0.16
N THR A 71 -10.39 -44.60 0.40
CA THR A 71 -10.59 -45.15 1.74
C THR A 71 -10.49 -46.69 1.76
N SER A 72 -10.75 -47.38 0.66
CA SER A 72 -10.58 -48.85 0.53
C SER A 72 -9.13 -49.30 0.29
N GLY A 73 -8.15 -48.41 0.38
CA GLY A 73 -6.73 -48.76 0.29
C GLY A 73 -6.07 -48.52 -1.08
N HIS A 74 -6.77 -47.92 -2.05
CA HIS A 74 -6.12 -47.39 -3.26
C HIS A 74 -5.42 -46.07 -2.93
N VAL A 75 -4.26 -46.18 -2.29
CA VAL A 75 -3.58 -45.05 -1.68
C VAL A 75 -2.22 -44.83 -2.34
N SER A 76 -2.10 -43.69 -3.03
CA SER A 76 -0.84 -43.18 -3.56
C SER A 76 -0.87 -41.65 -3.56
N ALA A 77 0.30 -41.02 -3.63
CA ALA A 77 0.38 -39.56 -3.74
C ALA A 77 -0.31 -39.04 -5.02
N ILE A 78 -0.19 -39.79 -6.12
CA ILE A 78 -0.85 -39.47 -7.40
C ILE A 78 -2.37 -39.52 -7.22
N PHE A 79 -2.89 -40.60 -6.63
CA PHE A 79 -4.33 -40.77 -6.47
C PHE A 79 -4.94 -39.75 -5.51
N ALA A 80 -4.24 -39.38 -4.43
CA ALA A 80 -4.68 -38.32 -3.52
C ALA A 80 -4.79 -36.95 -4.23
N ASN A 81 -3.90 -36.66 -5.19
CA ASN A 81 -3.98 -35.47 -6.03
C ASN A 81 -5.16 -35.55 -7.01
N GLU A 82 -5.43 -36.72 -7.60
CA GLU A 82 -6.60 -36.91 -8.48
C GLU A 82 -7.92 -36.67 -7.73
N VAL A 83 -8.03 -37.13 -6.48
CA VAL A 83 -9.16 -36.80 -5.59
C VAL A 83 -9.28 -35.28 -5.42
N GLN A 84 -8.16 -34.60 -5.18
CA GLN A 84 -8.12 -33.16 -4.96
C GLN A 84 -8.52 -32.36 -6.21
N ASP A 85 -8.09 -32.79 -7.39
CA ASP A 85 -8.46 -32.19 -8.66
C ASP A 85 -9.95 -32.39 -8.97
N THR A 86 -10.47 -33.57 -8.65
CA THR A 86 -11.90 -33.87 -8.79
C THR A 86 -12.75 -33.01 -7.84
N LEU A 87 -12.31 -32.82 -6.59
CA LEU A 87 -12.97 -31.92 -5.64
C LEU A 87 -12.93 -30.45 -6.09
N ARG A 88 -11.82 -30.01 -6.68
CA ARG A 88 -11.72 -28.67 -7.26
C ARG A 88 -12.73 -28.48 -8.39
N LEU A 89 -12.90 -29.48 -9.24
CA LEU A 89 -13.89 -29.47 -10.32
C LEU A 89 -15.32 -29.39 -9.77
N LEU A 90 -15.63 -30.15 -8.70
CA LEU A 90 -16.91 -30.07 -8.00
C LEU A 90 -17.16 -28.66 -7.43
N GLU A 91 -16.17 -28.05 -6.78
CA GLU A 91 -16.29 -26.70 -6.24
C GLU A 91 -16.52 -25.67 -7.35
N GLN A 92 -15.82 -25.80 -8.48
CA GLN A 92 -16.03 -24.95 -9.66
C GLN A 92 -17.45 -25.11 -10.22
N ALA A 93 -17.94 -26.34 -10.35
CA ALA A 93 -19.29 -26.62 -10.80
C ALA A 93 -20.34 -25.99 -9.89
N ALA A 94 -20.23 -26.20 -8.57
CA ALA A 94 -21.14 -25.63 -7.58
C ALA A 94 -21.11 -24.09 -7.56
N ARG A 95 -19.94 -23.48 -7.78
CA ARG A 95 -19.83 -22.03 -7.91
C ARG A 95 -20.46 -21.51 -9.20
N ALA A 96 -20.26 -22.18 -10.31
CA ALA A 96 -20.75 -21.75 -11.62
C ALA A 96 -22.29 -21.73 -11.70
N ILE A 97 -22.95 -22.60 -10.93
CA ILE A 97 -24.42 -22.63 -10.79
C ILE A 97 -24.95 -21.73 -9.67
N GLY A 98 -24.09 -21.06 -8.89
CA GLY A 98 -24.48 -20.19 -7.78
C GLY A 98 -24.87 -20.89 -6.48
N HIS A 99 -24.74 -22.23 -6.40
CA HIS A 99 -25.19 -23.06 -5.28
C HIS A 99 -24.02 -23.83 -4.63
N ARG A 100 -23.09 -23.10 -4.02
CA ARG A 100 -21.87 -23.67 -3.40
C ARG A 100 -22.19 -24.61 -2.24
N GLU A 101 -23.31 -24.40 -1.58
CA GLU A 101 -23.84 -25.22 -0.50
C GLU A 101 -24.04 -26.69 -0.89
N LEU A 102 -24.33 -26.97 -2.18
CA LEU A 102 -24.55 -28.34 -2.67
C LEU A 102 -23.28 -29.20 -2.64
N ALA A 103 -22.09 -28.59 -2.69
CA ALA A 103 -20.83 -29.32 -2.57
C ALA A 103 -20.42 -29.63 -1.12
N THR A 104 -21.09 -29.02 -0.14
CA THR A 104 -20.63 -29.03 1.27
C THR A 104 -20.55 -30.45 1.85
N ALA A 105 -21.58 -31.29 1.63
CA ALA A 105 -21.61 -32.66 2.15
C ALA A 105 -20.44 -33.49 1.59
N THR A 106 -20.24 -33.44 0.27
CA THR A 106 -19.15 -34.16 -0.41
C THR A 106 -17.76 -33.68 0.05
N ILE A 107 -17.59 -32.38 0.30
CA ILE A 107 -16.31 -31.86 0.83
C ILE A 107 -16.08 -32.32 2.28
N ARG A 108 -17.13 -32.45 3.11
CA ARG A 108 -17.01 -33.05 4.45
C ARG A 108 -16.59 -34.53 4.38
N ASP A 109 -17.19 -35.28 3.46
CA ASP A 109 -16.82 -36.68 3.24
C ASP A 109 -15.35 -36.82 2.80
N ALA A 110 -14.89 -35.90 1.95
CA ALA A 110 -13.48 -35.82 1.58
C ALA A 110 -12.58 -35.52 2.78
N CYS A 111 -12.99 -34.63 3.70
CA CYS A 111 -12.23 -34.38 4.93
C CYS A 111 -12.09 -35.67 5.74
N ASN A 112 -13.19 -36.39 5.97
CA ASN A 112 -13.17 -37.65 6.71
C ASN A 112 -12.27 -38.70 6.04
N ALA A 113 -12.33 -38.80 4.71
CA ALA A 113 -11.49 -39.71 3.94
C ALA A 113 -10.00 -39.37 4.05
N TYR A 114 -9.62 -38.09 3.87
CA TYR A 114 -8.23 -37.65 4.01
C TYR A 114 -7.70 -37.85 5.44
N THR A 115 -8.51 -37.56 6.46
CA THR A 115 -8.14 -37.83 7.86
C THR A 115 -7.88 -39.32 8.07
N ARG A 116 -8.81 -40.19 7.67
CA ARG A 116 -8.65 -41.63 7.84
C ARG A 116 -7.41 -42.17 7.13
N VAL A 117 -7.25 -41.82 5.86
CA VAL A 117 -6.11 -42.29 5.04
C VAL A 117 -4.78 -41.77 5.57
N ALA A 118 -4.72 -40.52 6.08
CA ALA A 118 -3.49 -39.99 6.68
C ALA A 118 -3.02 -40.78 7.91
N HIS A 119 -3.96 -41.28 8.72
CA HIS A 119 -3.67 -42.08 9.91
C HIS A 119 -3.31 -43.53 9.58
N GLU A 120 -3.95 -44.11 8.57
CA GLU A 120 -3.71 -45.50 8.14
C GLU A 120 -2.43 -45.63 7.29
N TYR A 121 -2.08 -44.59 6.51
CA TYR A 121 -1.00 -44.64 5.51
C TYR A 121 -0.03 -43.45 5.67
N PRO A 122 1.02 -43.57 6.51
CA PRO A 122 1.95 -42.48 6.81
C PRO A 122 2.67 -41.90 5.58
N ASN A 123 2.91 -42.72 4.56
CA ASN A 123 3.57 -42.32 3.31
C ASN A 123 2.78 -41.29 2.47
N VAL A 124 1.47 -41.19 2.67
CA VAL A 124 0.61 -40.19 1.99
C VAL A 124 0.06 -39.12 2.94
N ALA A 125 0.41 -39.17 4.23
CA ALA A 125 -0.11 -38.23 5.22
C ALA A 125 0.14 -36.76 4.82
N GLY A 126 1.28 -36.48 4.18
CA GLY A 126 1.61 -35.14 3.68
C GLY A 126 0.63 -34.63 2.61
N VAL A 127 0.28 -35.45 1.61
CA VAL A 127 -0.68 -35.03 0.57
C VAL A 127 -2.11 -34.98 1.12
N CYS A 128 -2.43 -35.82 2.10
CA CYS A 128 -3.73 -35.77 2.78
C CYS A 128 -3.90 -34.47 3.58
N ALA A 129 -2.83 -33.99 4.25
CA ALA A 129 -2.85 -32.70 4.92
C ALA A 129 -3.05 -31.52 3.94
N ASP A 130 -2.50 -31.60 2.72
CA ASP A 130 -2.76 -30.62 1.66
C ASP A 130 -4.23 -30.69 1.18
N GLY A 131 -4.78 -31.90 1.06
CA GLY A 131 -6.20 -32.16 0.79
C GLY A 131 -7.12 -31.52 1.82
N LEU A 132 -6.87 -31.79 3.11
CA LEU A 132 -7.60 -31.22 4.25
C LEU A 132 -7.51 -29.70 4.29
N SER A 133 -6.33 -29.12 4.04
CA SER A 133 -6.16 -27.67 3.99
C SER A 133 -7.02 -27.02 2.89
N LYS A 134 -7.07 -27.61 1.69
CA LYS A 134 -7.93 -27.11 0.60
C LYS A 134 -9.42 -27.28 0.92
N CYS A 135 -9.82 -28.42 1.49
CA CYS A 135 -11.19 -28.64 1.92
C CYS A 135 -11.62 -27.61 2.97
N GLY A 136 -10.74 -27.30 3.94
CA GLY A 136 -10.94 -26.24 4.91
C GLY A 136 -11.21 -24.88 4.25
N VAL A 137 -10.40 -24.49 3.27
CA VAL A 137 -10.59 -23.23 2.52
C VAL A 137 -11.95 -23.19 1.80
N TRP A 138 -12.38 -24.29 1.20
CA TRP A 138 -13.69 -24.36 0.54
C TRP A 138 -14.84 -24.28 1.54
N LEU A 139 -14.70 -24.91 2.70
CA LEU A 139 -15.70 -24.91 3.77
C LEU A 139 -15.74 -23.61 4.57
N CYS A 140 -14.69 -22.79 4.58
CA CYS A 140 -14.55 -21.61 5.44
C CYS A 140 -15.80 -20.73 5.59
N ARG A 141 -16.55 -20.50 4.50
CA ARG A 141 -17.77 -19.67 4.50
C ARG A 141 -19.08 -20.48 4.41
N LEU A 142 -19.00 -21.79 4.18
CA LEU A 142 -20.15 -22.70 4.04
C LEU A 142 -20.44 -23.43 5.36
N ASP A 143 -19.38 -23.88 6.02
CA ASP A 143 -19.38 -24.54 7.31
C ASP A 143 -18.07 -24.21 8.05
N PRO A 144 -18.03 -23.06 8.77
CA PRO A 144 -16.84 -22.64 9.51
C PRO A 144 -16.41 -23.64 10.59
N GLY A 145 -17.33 -24.47 11.10
CA GLY A 145 -17.01 -25.49 12.10
C GLY A 145 -16.21 -26.62 11.48
N ALA A 146 -16.73 -27.22 10.40
CA ALA A 146 -16.04 -28.27 9.67
C ALA A 146 -14.71 -27.78 9.06
N ALA A 147 -14.66 -26.51 8.61
CA ALA A 147 -13.43 -25.91 8.11
C ALA A 147 -12.32 -25.86 9.18
N VAL A 148 -12.66 -25.46 10.41
CA VAL A 148 -11.71 -25.45 11.53
C VAL A 148 -11.25 -26.87 11.86
N VAL A 149 -12.16 -27.85 11.90
CA VAL A 149 -11.81 -29.25 12.16
C VAL A 149 -10.83 -29.78 11.10
N ALA A 150 -11.11 -29.56 9.82
CA ALA A 150 -10.25 -30.03 8.73
C ALA A 150 -8.86 -29.37 8.76
N THR A 151 -8.80 -28.06 9.00
CA THR A 151 -7.52 -27.34 9.06
C THR A 151 -6.72 -27.64 10.33
N ASP A 152 -7.37 -27.86 11.48
CA ASP A 152 -6.71 -28.31 12.71
C ASP A 152 -6.09 -29.70 12.53
N GLU A 153 -6.81 -30.62 11.88
CA GLU A 153 -6.29 -31.96 11.55
C GLU A 153 -5.08 -31.88 10.60
N ALA A 154 -5.16 -31.03 9.56
CA ALA A 154 -4.05 -30.79 8.65
C ALA A 154 -2.80 -30.29 9.39
N VAL A 155 -2.97 -29.34 10.33
CA VAL A 155 -1.87 -28.84 11.17
C VAL A 155 -1.30 -29.95 12.04
N ARG A 156 -2.13 -30.80 12.64
CA ARG A 156 -1.67 -31.92 13.47
C ARG A 156 -0.83 -32.92 12.68
N ILE A 157 -1.28 -33.33 11.50
CA ILE A 157 -0.52 -34.21 10.62
C ILE A 157 0.81 -33.54 10.22
N ARG A 158 0.78 -32.27 9.83
CA ARG A 158 1.98 -31.52 9.42
C ARG A 158 2.96 -31.28 10.57
N ALA A 159 2.48 -31.12 11.80
CA ALA A 159 3.31 -31.04 12.98
C ALA A 159 4.10 -32.34 13.19
N GLY A 160 3.43 -33.50 13.08
CA GLY A 160 4.09 -34.81 13.17
C GLY A 160 5.14 -35.02 12.07
N LEU A 161 4.82 -34.64 10.83
CA LEU A 161 5.76 -34.71 9.70
C LEU A 161 6.96 -33.78 9.91
N PHE A 162 6.75 -32.56 10.41
CA PHE A 162 7.83 -31.62 10.69
C PHE A 162 8.70 -32.05 11.87
N GLN A 163 8.11 -32.69 12.87
CA GLN A 163 8.88 -33.28 13.97
C GLN A 163 9.80 -34.41 13.49
N ALA A 164 9.38 -35.18 12.48
CA ALA A 164 10.18 -36.25 11.88
C ALA A 164 11.21 -35.75 10.86
N ASP A 165 10.89 -34.67 10.13
CA ASP A 165 11.72 -34.10 9.06
C ASP A 165 11.66 -32.56 9.08
N ALA A 166 12.81 -31.94 9.41
CA ALA A 166 12.93 -30.50 9.52
C ALA A 166 12.70 -29.75 8.18
N GLU A 167 12.88 -30.42 7.03
CA GLU A 167 12.62 -29.83 5.72
C GLU A 167 11.12 -29.52 5.50
N GLN A 168 10.22 -30.11 6.29
CA GLN A 168 8.78 -29.84 6.23
C GLN A 168 8.37 -28.52 6.89
N SER A 169 9.30 -27.79 7.51
CA SER A 169 9.07 -26.51 8.20
C SER A 169 8.21 -25.52 7.39
N ARG A 170 8.51 -25.36 6.08
CA ARG A 170 7.77 -24.47 5.18
C ARG A 170 6.31 -24.89 4.99
N LYS A 171 6.09 -26.19 4.79
CA LYS A 171 4.72 -26.75 4.61
C LYS A 171 3.93 -26.66 5.92
N TYR A 172 4.58 -26.87 7.05
CA TYR A 172 3.97 -26.69 8.36
C TYR A 172 3.55 -25.23 8.59
N LEU A 173 4.44 -24.26 8.33
CA LEU A 173 4.13 -22.83 8.44
C LEU A 173 2.95 -22.41 7.53
N ALA A 174 2.92 -22.90 6.28
CA ALA A 174 1.81 -22.63 5.37
C ALA A 174 0.47 -23.20 5.88
N THR A 175 0.51 -24.36 6.53
CA THR A 175 -0.68 -25.00 7.12
C THR A 175 -1.17 -24.24 8.35
N LEU A 176 -0.25 -23.75 9.21
CA LEU A 176 -0.56 -22.86 10.33
C LEU A 176 -1.21 -21.54 9.86
N ASN A 177 -0.69 -20.95 8.79
CA ASN A 177 -1.30 -19.77 8.16
C ASN A 177 -2.75 -20.04 7.71
N THR A 178 -3.00 -21.21 7.12
CA THR A 178 -4.33 -21.62 6.69
C THR A 178 -5.29 -21.79 7.89
N LEU A 179 -4.82 -22.40 8.99
CA LEU A 179 -5.60 -22.51 10.22
C LEU A 179 -5.94 -21.15 10.81
N LEU A 180 -4.98 -20.23 10.95
CA LEU A 180 -5.24 -18.89 11.48
C LEU A 180 -6.28 -18.13 10.64
N ARG A 181 -6.17 -18.20 9.30
CA ARG A 181 -7.15 -17.60 8.39
C ARG A 181 -8.54 -18.19 8.57
N THR A 182 -8.61 -19.51 8.75
CA THR A 182 -9.88 -20.24 8.96
C THR A 182 -10.53 -19.86 10.29
N LEU A 183 -9.73 -19.73 11.37
CA LEU A 183 -10.21 -19.27 12.67
C LEU A 183 -10.75 -17.84 12.62
N MET A 184 -10.18 -16.97 11.79
CA MET A 184 -10.63 -15.58 11.65
C MET A 184 -11.97 -15.42 10.93
N VAL A 185 -12.44 -16.42 10.18
CA VAL A 185 -13.73 -16.31 9.48
C VAL A 185 -14.87 -16.26 10.51
N GLY A 186 -15.64 -15.17 10.50
CA GLY A 186 -16.79 -14.96 11.39
C GLY A 186 -16.42 -14.72 12.85
N ARG A 187 -15.14 -14.47 13.18
CA ARG A 187 -14.67 -14.25 14.57
C ARG A 187 -13.87 -12.96 14.70
N GLN A 188 -13.87 -12.39 15.90
CA GLN A 188 -13.00 -11.25 16.20
C GLN A 188 -11.53 -11.66 16.18
N ARG A 189 -10.65 -10.79 15.65
CA ARG A 189 -9.20 -11.08 15.50
C ARG A 189 -8.56 -11.53 16.81
N LYS A 190 -8.88 -10.87 17.93
CA LYS A 190 -8.33 -11.21 19.25
C LYS A 190 -8.70 -12.63 19.68
N GLN A 191 -9.94 -13.03 19.48
CA GLN A 191 -10.43 -14.38 19.78
C GLN A 191 -9.75 -15.43 18.88
N ALA A 192 -9.71 -15.19 17.57
CA ALA A 192 -9.09 -16.10 16.62
C ALA A 192 -7.60 -16.33 16.90
N VAL A 193 -6.85 -15.26 17.23
CA VAL A 193 -5.43 -15.35 17.60
C VAL A 193 -5.23 -16.11 18.92
N ALA A 194 -6.13 -15.95 19.90
CA ALA A 194 -6.06 -16.71 21.14
C ALA A 194 -6.27 -18.21 20.90
N MET A 195 -7.30 -18.59 20.14
CA MET A 195 -7.55 -19.99 19.76
C MET A 195 -6.40 -20.58 18.95
N TYR A 196 -5.84 -19.80 18.02
CA TYR A 196 -4.67 -20.21 17.24
C TYR A 196 -3.48 -20.50 18.15
N ARG A 197 -3.19 -19.62 19.12
CA ARG A 197 -2.07 -19.79 20.05
C ARG A 197 -2.21 -21.05 20.90
N GLU A 198 -3.41 -21.35 21.37
CA GLU A 198 -3.69 -22.59 22.11
C GLU A 198 -3.31 -23.83 21.27
N ARG A 199 -3.77 -23.89 20.01
CA ARG A 199 -3.44 -24.99 19.08
C ARG A 199 -1.95 -25.04 18.73
N TYR A 200 -1.36 -23.88 18.43
CA TYR A 200 0.06 -23.76 18.12
C TYR A 200 0.93 -24.27 19.28
N THR A 201 0.63 -23.88 20.52
CA THR A 201 1.37 -24.33 21.71
C THR A 201 1.17 -25.81 22.01
N ALA A 202 -0.02 -26.36 21.74
CA ALA A 202 -0.28 -27.79 21.92
C ALA A 202 0.49 -28.67 20.92
N LEU A 203 0.72 -28.19 19.69
CA LEU A 203 1.28 -28.99 18.60
C LEU A 203 2.75 -28.67 18.27
N THR A 204 3.25 -27.50 18.64
CA THR A 204 4.60 -27.04 18.28
C THR A 204 5.54 -27.13 19.48
N THR A 205 6.51 -28.04 19.40
CA THR A 205 7.55 -28.15 20.44
C THR A 205 8.47 -26.91 20.46
N PRO A 206 9.20 -26.64 21.56
CA PRO A 206 10.17 -25.56 21.61
C PRO A 206 11.24 -25.63 20.51
N ALA A 207 11.69 -26.85 20.15
CA ALA A 207 12.66 -27.06 19.07
C ALA A 207 12.09 -26.67 17.69
N MET A 208 10.86 -27.11 17.39
CA MET A 208 10.14 -26.73 16.18
C MET A 208 9.91 -25.22 16.11
N ALA A 209 9.52 -24.59 17.23
CA ALA A 209 9.33 -23.15 17.30
C ALA A 209 10.63 -22.39 17.03
N SER A 210 11.76 -22.85 17.58
CA SER A 210 13.07 -22.27 17.30
C SER A 210 13.46 -22.38 15.82
N GLN A 211 13.22 -23.54 15.19
CA GLN A 211 13.46 -23.72 13.76
C GLN A 211 12.59 -22.81 12.90
N LEU A 212 11.29 -22.70 13.21
CA LEU A 212 10.37 -21.81 12.48
C LEU A 212 10.77 -20.33 12.58
N ARG A 213 11.27 -19.90 13.75
CA ARG A 213 11.78 -18.53 13.96
C ARG A 213 13.07 -18.28 13.18
N ASN A 214 13.87 -19.32 12.98
CA ASN A 214 15.13 -19.27 12.23
C ASN A 214 14.99 -19.56 10.72
N LEU A 215 13.76 -19.72 10.23
CA LEU A 215 13.50 -19.82 8.79
C LEU A 215 14.03 -18.59 8.06
N LYS A 216 14.64 -18.84 6.89
CA LYS A 216 15.10 -17.77 6.00
C LYS A 216 13.91 -17.02 5.44
N LEU A 217 14.04 -15.70 5.28
CA LEU A 217 12.95 -14.86 4.78
C LEU A 217 12.49 -15.27 3.38
N GLU A 218 13.40 -15.80 2.55
CA GLU A 218 13.10 -16.33 1.22
C GLU A 218 12.11 -17.51 1.24
N GLU A 219 12.05 -18.25 2.35
CA GLU A 219 11.27 -19.47 2.48
C GLU A 219 9.84 -19.22 3.01
N ILE A 220 9.63 -18.07 3.66
CA ILE A 220 8.38 -17.67 4.36
C ILE A 220 7.29 -17.19 3.38
N GLY A 221 7.66 -16.84 2.14
CA GLY A 221 6.71 -16.43 1.10
C GLY A 221 6.22 -14.99 1.24
N PHE A 222 7.06 -14.09 1.76
CA PHE A 222 6.80 -12.65 1.76
C PHE A 222 6.64 -12.08 0.34
N THR A 223 5.88 -11.01 0.18
CA THR A 223 5.85 -10.22 -1.07
C THR A 223 7.25 -9.70 -1.44
N SER A 224 7.49 -9.45 -2.72
CA SER A 224 8.78 -8.93 -3.22
C SER A 224 9.18 -7.61 -2.53
N LYS A 225 8.19 -6.77 -2.25
CA LYS A 225 8.38 -5.51 -1.53
C LYS A 225 8.83 -5.73 -0.09
N THR A 226 8.15 -6.59 0.66
CA THR A 226 8.52 -6.94 2.04
C THR A 226 9.89 -7.59 2.11
N GLN A 227 10.22 -8.50 1.16
CA GLN A 227 11.55 -9.07 1.07
C GLN A 227 12.62 -8.01 0.79
N SER A 228 12.36 -7.07 -0.11
CA SER A 228 13.30 -5.98 -0.41
C SER A 228 13.56 -5.10 0.82
N ALA A 229 12.50 -4.71 1.54
CA ALA A 229 12.62 -3.89 2.75
C ALA A 229 13.43 -4.62 3.84
N LEU A 230 13.14 -5.90 4.09
CA LEU A 230 13.87 -6.69 5.09
C LEU A 230 15.33 -6.95 4.70
N ARG A 231 15.62 -7.16 3.40
CA ARG A 231 17.00 -7.30 2.90
C ARG A 231 17.82 -6.03 3.09
N LYS A 232 17.25 -4.84 2.86
CA LYS A 232 17.91 -3.55 3.12
C LYS A 232 18.24 -3.33 4.60
N LEU A 233 17.50 -3.98 5.49
CA LEU A 233 17.75 -3.98 6.94
C LEU A 233 18.65 -5.13 7.39
N GLU A 234 19.27 -5.84 6.44
CA GLU A 234 20.14 -7.00 6.68
C GLU A 234 19.46 -8.10 7.52
N CYS A 235 18.14 -8.18 7.46
CA CYS A 235 17.36 -9.18 8.16
C CYS A 235 17.37 -10.48 7.37
N ARG A 236 17.81 -11.58 7.99
CA ARG A 236 17.93 -12.90 7.34
C ARG A 236 16.91 -13.93 7.82
N THR A 237 16.36 -13.75 9.02
CA THR A 237 15.43 -14.70 9.65
C THR A 237 14.20 -13.99 10.21
N LEU A 238 13.13 -14.76 10.46
CA LEU A 238 11.90 -14.23 11.05
C LEU A 238 12.10 -13.73 12.48
N GLU A 239 12.96 -14.40 13.26
CA GLU A 239 13.35 -13.97 14.60
C GLU A 239 13.98 -12.59 14.57
N ARG A 240 14.93 -12.37 13.64
CA ARG A 240 15.58 -11.06 13.49
C ARG A 240 14.58 -9.98 13.08
N ALA A 241 13.59 -10.33 12.26
CA ALA A 241 12.53 -9.40 11.86
C ALA A 241 11.69 -8.94 13.07
N GLY A 242 11.48 -9.81 14.06
CA GLY A 242 10.76 -9.47 15.29
C GLY A 242 11.44 -8.43 16.19
N TYR A 243 12.73 -8.17 16.00
CA TYR A 243 13.46 -7.11 16.70
C TYR A 243 13.42 -5.76 15.97
N LEU A 244 12.88 -5.72 14.75
CA LEU A 244 12.70 -4.48 14.02
C LEU A 244 11.52 -3.69 14.57
N THR A 245 11.53 -2.40 14.27
CA THR A 245 10.43 -1.49 14.59
C THR A 245 9.56 -1.24 13.37
N GLN A 246 8.30 -0.85 13.60
CA GLN A 246 7.40 -0.44 12.53
C GLN A 246 8.00 0.71 11.71
N GLN A 247 8.64 1.67 12.38
CA GLN A 247 9.33 2.79 11.74
C GLN A 247 10.48 2.35 10.81
N GLN A 248 11.33 1.39 11.21
CA GLN A 248 12.40 0.87 10.35
C GLN A 248 11.84 0.22 9.08
N ILE A 249 10.72 -0.51 9.19
CA ILE A 249 10.04 -1.12 8.05
C ILE A 249 9.42 -0.05 7.14
N LEU A 250 8.70 0.94 7.70
CA LEU A 250 8.09 2.02 6.93
C LEU A 250 9.12 2.80 6.14
N TYR A 251 10.26 3.11 6.75
CA TYR A 251 11.34 3.81 6.09
C TYR A 251 11.85 3.07 4.84
N GLN A 252 12.02 1.75 4.93
CA GLN A 252 12.55 0.95 3.82
C GLN A 252 11.49 0.54 2.78
N SER A 253 10.21 0.63 3.15
CA SER A 253 9.06 0.26 2.31
C SER A 253 8.32 1.46 1.70
N ALA A 254 8.87 2.68 1.86
CA ALA A 254 8.26 3.94 1.43
C ALA A 254 6.88 4.21 2.06
N GLY A 255 6.74 3.93 3.35
CA GLY A 255 5.54 4.24 4.13
C GLY A 255 4.42 3.21 4.02
N ASP A 256 4.70 2.00 3.54
CA ASP A 256 3.66 0.99 3.28
C ASP A 256 3.28 0.17 4.52
N LEU A 257 2.11 0.48 5.07
CA LEU A 257 1.53 -0.23 6.20
C LEU A 257 1.24 -1.71 5.91
N ALA A 258 0.98 -2.10 4.66
CA ALA A 258 0.75 -3.51 4.32
C ALA A 258 2.00 -4.37 4.55
N THR A 259 3.20 -3.78 4.42
CA THR A 259 4.47 -4.45 4.72
C THR A 259 4.56 -4.79 6.21
N ILE A 260 4.15 -3.85 7.09
CA ILE A 260 4.09 -4.10 8.55
C ILE A 260 3.07 -5.18 8.88
N GLU A 261 1.88 -5.12 8.28
CA GLU A 261 0.83 -6.11 8.52
C GLU A 261 1.27 -7.51 8.12
N GLU A 262 1.93 -7.64 6.98
CA GLU A 262 2.47 -8.91 6.49
C GLU A 262 3.54 -9.48 7.44
N ILE A 263 4.47 -8.65 7.93
CA ILE A 263 5.49 -9.07 8.90
C ILE A 263 4.83 -9.47 10.22
N ASN A 264 3.95 -8.63 10.76
CA ASN A 264 3.23 -8.91 12.02
C ASN A 264 2.41 -10.20 11.93
N TRP A 265 1.83 -10.48 10.77
CA TRP A 265 1.14 -11.73 10.52
C TRP A 265 2.07 -12.94 10.65
N GLN A 266 3.22 -12.92 10.00
CA GLN A 266 4.20 -14.01 10.08
C GLN A 266 4.78 -14.17 11.48
N LEU A 267 5.07 -13.06 12.17
CA LEU A 267 5.51 -13.08 13.58
C LEU A 267 4.47 -13.75 14.48
N ALA A 268 3.18 -13.43 14.30
CA ALA A 268 2.10 -14.04 15.06
C ALA A 268 1.99 -15.55 14.83
N LEU A 269 2.27 -16.03 13.62
CA LEU A 269 2.24 -17.48 13.31
C LEU A 269 3.27 -18.26 14.11
N VAL A 270 4.44 -17.70 14.40
CA VAL A 270 5.51 -18.38 15.16
C VAL A 270 5.57 -17.97 16.64
N GLY A 271 4.47 -17.37 17.14
CA GLY A 271 4.34 -16.96 18.54
C GLY A 271 5.22 -15.78 18.95
N LEU A 272 5.72 -15.00 17.99
CA LEU A 272 6.46 -13.76 18.26
C LEU A 272 5.48 -12.59 18.47
N LYS A 273 5.96 -11.55 19.15
CA LYS A 273 5.20 -10.32 19.37
C LYS A 273 5.16 -9.50 18.07
N PRO A 274 4.11 -8.70 17.84
CA PRO A 274 4.10 -7.75 16.74
C PRO A 274 5.22 -6.71 16.92
N LEU A 275 5.65 -6.13 15.80
CA LEU A 275 6.61 -5.04 15.74
C LEU A 275 6.15 -3.88 16.61
N VAL A 276 7.08 -3.33 17.40
CA VAL A 276 6.84 -2.14 18.22
C VAL A 276 6.93 -0.90 17.32
N ALA A 277 6.20 0.16 17.63
CA ALA A 277 6.22 1.41 16.84
C ALA A 277 7.67 1.91 16.60
N GLY A 278 8.55 1.77 17.60
CA GLY A 278 9.92 2.25 17.57
C GLY A 278 10.01 3.75 17.85
N ALA A 279 11.19 4.19 18.27
CA ALA A 279 11.61 5.58 18.22
C ALA A 279 12.85 5.64 17.31
N MET A 280 13.00 6.72 16.54
CA MET A 280 14.14 6.92 15.65
C MET A 280 15.46 6.82 16.43
N PRO A 281 16.46 6.05 15.96
CA PRO A 281 17.84 6.42 16.25
C PRO A 281 18.10 7.77 15.58
N ASP A 282 18.62 8.74 16.34
CA ASP A 282 19.11 10.00 15.76
C ASP A 282 20.07 9.67 14.61
N GLN A 283 19.72 10.11 13.40
CA GLN A 283 20.62 9.93 12.26
C GLN A 283 21.86 10.81 12.47
N PRO A 284 23.08 10.35 12.13
CA PRO A 284 24.12 11.28 11.77
C PRO A 284 23.63 12.06 10.54
N ALA A 285 23.56 13.38 10.65
CA ALA A 285 23.11 14.28 9.60
C ALA A 285 23.83 13.94 8.28
N LYS A 286 23.07 13.50 7.27
CA LYS A 286 23.61 13.44 5.91
C LYS A 286 23.94 14.87 5.45
N PRO A 287 25.00 15.08 4.66
CA PRO A 287 25.26 16.37 4.04
C PRO A 287 24.02 16.85 3.30
N VAL A 288 23.63 18.11 3.55
CA VAL A 288 22.44 18.73 2.99
C VAL A 288 22.67 18.95 1.49
N GLU A 289 22.02 18.16 0.63
CA GLU A 289 21.88 18.49 -0.79
C GLU A 289 20.72 19.49 -0.93
N ILE A 290 21.06 20.79 -0.98
CA ILE A 290 20.09 21.86 -1.22
C ILE A 290 19.72 21.82 -2.71
N GLY A 291 18.45 21.54 -3.02
CA GLY A 291 17.94 21.47 -4.40
C GLY A 291 17.93 22.82 -5.14
N SER A 292 17.25 22.87 -6.28
CA SER A 292 17.15 24.09 -7.11
C SER A 292 16.57 25.28 -6.32
N SER A 293 16.95 26.50 -6.72
CA SER A 293 16.49 27.71 -6.03
C SER A 293 14.97 27.91 -6.20
N PHE A 294 14.28 28.18 -5.10
CA PHE A 294 12.84 28.49 -5.10
C PHE A 294 12.43 29.29 -3.87
N GLY A 295 11.27 29.95 -3.94
CA GLY A 295 10.59 30.45 -2.76
C GLY A 295 9.08 30.36 -2.85
N ALA A 296 8.46 30.16 -1.70
CA ALA A 296 7.01 30.06 -1.55
C ALA A 296 6.58 30.60 -0.18
N LEU A 297 5.36 31.13 -0.13
CA LEU A 297 4.70 31.48 1.12
C LEU A 297 3.64 30.42 1.45
N SER A 298 3.37 30.22 2.73
CA SER A 298 2.31 29.35 3.24
C SER A 298 1.48 30.10 4.26
N VAL A 299 0.20 30.25 3.98
CA VAL A 299 -0.75 30.99 4.83
C VAL A 299 -1.57 29.97 5.62
N LEU A 300 -1.56 30.08 6.95
CA LEU A 300 -2.34 29.21 7.83
C LEU A 300 -3.79 29.70 7.89
N CYS A 301 -4.67 29.09 7.08
CA CYS A 301 -6.09 29.44 7.03
C CYS A 301 -6.94 28.16 6.95
N SER A 302 -7.59 27.82 8.06
CA SER A 302 -8.43 26.61 8.17
C SER A 302 -9.88 26.82 7.74
N ALA A 303 -10.24 28.00 7.25
CA ALA A 303 -11.62 28.30 6.82
C ALA A 303 -12.05 27.40 5.64
N PRO A 304 -13.34 27.04 5.51
CA PRO A 304 -13.82 26.25 4.37
C PRO A 304 -13.51 26.90 3.02
N ASP A 305 -13.62 28.23 2.96
CA ASP A 305 -13.37 29.14 1.84
C ASP A 305 -11.96 29.77 1.87
N ALA A 306 -11.01 29.18 2.61
CA ALA A 306 -9.65 29.71 2.81
C ALA A 306 -8.93 30.11 1.51
N LEU A 307 -9.09 29.33 0.44
CA LEU A 307 -8.46 29.61 -0.85
C LEU A 307 -8.96 30.93 -1.45
N GLU A 308 -10.26 31.21 -1.36
CA GLU A 308 -10.88 32.43 -1.88
C GLU A 308 -10.48 33.64 -1.04
N GLN A 309 -10.52 33.52 0.29
CA GLN A 309 -10.10 34.59 1.20
C GLN A 309 -8.63 35.00 0.99
N VAL A 310 -7.73 34.03 0.87
CA VAL A 310 -6.30 34.29 0.63
C VAL A 310 -6.11 34.94 -0.74
N ARG A 311 -6.83 34.46 -1.76
CA ARG A 311 -6.77 35.03 -3.11
C ARG A 311 -7.21 36.50 -3.13
N ASP A 312 -8.32 36.82 -2.48
CA ASP A 312 -8.85 38.19 -2.41
C ASP A 312 -7.92 39.11 -1.62
N ALA A 313 -7.28 38.60 -0.56
CA ALA A 313 -6.26 39.34 0.19
C ALA A 313 -5.00 39.62 -0.65
N ILE A 314 -4.57 38.68 -1.50
CA ILE A 314 -3.48 38.91 -2.46
C ILE A 314 -3.88 40.03 -3.42
N VAL A 315 -5.07 39.95 -4.04
CA VAL A 315 -5.55 41.00 -4.96
C VAL A 315 -5.60 42.36 -4.28
N ALA A 316 -6.11 42.44 -3.05
CA ALA A 316 -6.13 43.68 -2.27
C ALA A 316 -4.72 44.23 -2.00
N ALA A 317 -3.76 43.38 -1.65
CA ALA A 317 -2.38 43.79 -1.40
C ALA A 317 -1.69 44.36 -2.65
N TYR A 318 -1.84 43.72 -3.80
CA TYR A 318 -1.28 44.23 -5.07
C TYR A 318 -1.99 45.51 -5.53
N THR A 319 -3.32 45.58 -5.36
CA THR A 319 -4.11 46.78 -5.72
C THR A 319 -3.72 47.98 -4.87
N ALA A 320 -3.49 47.79 -3.56
CA ALA A 320 -3.00 48.83 -2.67
C ALA A 320 -1.61 49.36 -3.07
N ALA A 321 -0.80 48.54 -3.73
CA ALA A 321 0.50 48.91 -4.30
C ALA A 321 0.41 49.45 -5.75
N GLY A 322 -0.80 49.68 -6.28
CA GLY A 322 -1.01 50.25 -7.62
C GLY A 322 -0.87 49.24 -8.76
N ALA A 323 -0.92 47.93 -8.48
CA ALA A 323 -0.96 46.87 -9.48
C ALA A 323 -2.36 46.27 -9.60
N GLU A 324 -2.93 46.29 -10.81
CA GLU A 324 -4.27 45.79 -11.08
C GLU A 324 -4.24 44.35 -11.60
N PRO A 325 -5.23 43.51 -11.24
CA PRO A 325 -5.35 42.16 -11.78
C PRO A 325 -5.69 42.20 -13.27
N VAL A 326 -5.01 41.38 -14.06
CA VAL A 326 -5.20 41.28 -15.51
C VAL A 326 -5.32 39.81 -15.94
N ASP A 327 -5.97 39.57 -17.07
CA ASP A 327 -6.01 38.23 -17.69
C ASP A 327 -4.59 37.76 -18.05
N ILE A 328 -4.32 36.46 -17.89
CA ILE A 328 -3.02 35.85 -18.16
C ILE A 328 -2.51 36.11 -19.60
N ASN A 329 -3.42 36.18 -20.58
CA ASN A 329 -3.10 36.52 -21.98
C ASN A 329 -2.70 37.99 -22.14
N THR A 330 -3.30 38.86 -21.32
CA THR A 330 -3.00 40.29 -21.29
C THR A 330 -1.67 40.53 -20.58
N ALA A 331 -1.34 39.75 -19.55
CA ALA A 331 -0.10 39.83 -18.78
C ALA A 331 1.16 39.51 -19.61
N TYR A 332 1.10 38.52 -20.52
CA TYR A 332 2.31 38.00 -21.21
C TYR A 332 2.29 38.06 -22.75
N GLY A 333 1.16 38.44 -23.37
CA GLY A 333 1.03 38.36 -24.83
C GLY A 333 0.80 36.93 -25.33
N VAL A 334 0.52 36.79 -26.63
CA VAL A 334 -0.09 35.57 -27.22
C VAL A 334 0.92 34.45 -27.52
N ASP A 335 2.23 34.67 -27.35
CA ASP A 335 3.26 33.74 -27.83
C ASP A 335 3.77 32.79 -26.72
N LYS A 336 3.35 31.52 -26.82
CA LYS A 336 3.71 30.41 -25.90
C LYS A 336 5.20 30.02 -25.93
N ALA A 337 6.04 30.69 -26.71
CA ALA A 337 7.43 30.29 -26.93
C ALA A 337 8.46 30.95 -25.99
N HIS A 338 8.03 31.80 -25.04
CA HIS A 338 8.92 32.59 -24.18
C HIS A 338 8.98 32.13 -22.70
N TRP A 339 8.41 30.97 -22.35
CA TRP A 339 8.44 30.42 -20.98
C TRP A 339 9.82 29.90 -20.53
N GLY A 340 10.91 30.36 -21.15
CA GLY A 340 12.25 30.18 -20.60
C GLY A 340 12.35 30.95 -19.30
N THR A 341 11.90 30.35 -18.21
CA THR A 341 11.98 30.87 -16.85
C THR A 341 13.46 31.11 -16.54
N ARG A 342 13.88 32.38 -16.63
CA ARG A 342 15.21 32.82 -16.19
C ARG A 342 15.45 32.34 -14.76
N ASP A 343 16.71 32.16 -14.36
CA ASP A 343 17.01 31.79 -12.98
C ASP A 343 16.40 32.79 -11.99
N PRO A 344 15.92 32.34 -10.83
CA PRO A 344 15.34 33.23 -9.82
C PRO A 344 16.39 34.25 -9.36
N GLN A 345 15.97 35.51 -9.26
CA GLN A 345 16.83 36.63 -8.86
C GLN A 345 16.36 37.20 -7.53
N LEU A 346 17.32 37.57 -6.68
CA LEU A 346 17.02 38.25 -5.42
C LEU A 346 16.34 39.60 -5.71
N ASN A 347 15.11 39.76 -5.25
CA ASN A 347 14.35 40.99 -5.36
C ASN A 347 14.34 41.73 -4.02
N ALA A 348 15.00 42.90 -4.00
CA ALA A 348 15.11 43.76 -2.83
C ALA A 348 14.14 44.97 -2.85
N ALA A 349 13.20 45.02 -3.80
CA ALA A 349 12.18 46.06 -3.82
C ALA A 349 11.31 45.99 -2.55
N ALA A 350 10.80 47.14 -2.09
CA ALA A 350 9.96 47.23 -0.90
C ALA A 350 8.45 47.13 -1.20
N GLU A 351 8.06 47.30 -2.47
CA GLU A 351 6.67 47.44 -2.88
C GLU A 351 6.28 46.37 -3.90
N LEU A 352 5.04 45.88 -3.80
CA LEU A 352 4.43 44.98 -4.79
C LEU A 352 4.26 45.72 -6.13
N GLY A 353 4.17 44.95 -7.22
CA GLY A 353 4.05 45.51 -8.57
C GLY A 353 3.66 44.42 -9.56
N GLU A 354 4.12 44.51 -10.80
CA GLU A 354 3.86 43.45 -11.79
C GLU A 354 4.37 42.10 -11.31
N ASP A 355 3.53 41.04 -11.38
CA ASP A 355 3.88 39.70 -10.89
C ASP A 355 2.89 38.63 -11.40
N ILE A 356 3.29 37.36 -11.26
CA ILE A 356 2.40 36.19 -11.31
C ILE A 356 2.44 35.50 -9.97
N VAL A 357 1.26 35.22 -9.42
CA VAL A 357 1.11 34.49 -8.18
C VAL A 357 0.25 33.26 -8.42
N LEU A 358 0.77 32.09 -8.08
CA LEU A 358 0.03 30.83 -8.04
C LEU A 358 -0.43 30.58 -6.61
N VAL A 359 -1.72 30.26 -6.43
CA VAL A 359 -2.34 30.01 -5.13
C VAL A 359 -2.93 28.61 -5.10
N GLU A 360 -2.47 27.77 -4.18
CA GLU A 360 -2.92 26.38 -4.09
C GLU A 360 -3.23 25.95 -2.66
N ARG A 361 -4.31 25.20 -2.48
CA ARG A 361 -4.58 24.51 -1.21
C ARG A 361 -3.67 23.28 -1.12
N ARG A 362 -2.81 23.24 -0.12
CA ARG A 362 -2.03 22.05 0.23
C ARG A 362 -2.87 21.14 1.13
N SER A 363 -2.38 19.95 1.46
CA SER A 363 -3.02 19.14 2.49
C SER A 363 -3.02 19.91 3.82
N GLY A 364 -4.02 19.64 4.67
CA GLY A 364 -4.22 20.34 5.93
C GLY A 364 -4.75 21.78 5.82
N SER A 365 -4.23 22.66 6.69
CA SER A 365 -4.71 24.03 6.89
C SER A 365 -3.88 25.11 6.16
N TRP A 366 -2.94 24.69 5.29
CA TRP A 366 -2.03 25.61 4.60
C TRP A 366 -2.48 25.93 3.17
N ILE A 367 -2.43 27.21 2.83
CA ILE A 367 -2.56 27.70 1.46
C ILE A 367 -1.18 28.15 0.98
N ALA A 368 -0.65 27.49 -0.06
CA ALA A 368 0.59 27.86 -0.70
C ALA A 368 0.36 29.06 -1.63
N VAL A 369 1.25 30.05 -1.55
CA VAL A 369 1.26 31.26 -2.37
C VAL A 369 2.66 31.40 -2.97
N GLU A 370 2.76 31.17 -4.27
CA GLU A 370 4.03 31.08 -5.00
C GLU A 370 4.11 32.24 -6.00
N SER A 371 4.95 33.23 -5.71
CA SER A 371 5.15 34.40 -6.57
C SER A 371 6.35 34.20 -7.48
N LEU A 372 6.27 34.63 -8.75
CA LEU A 372 7.38 34.56 -9.70
C LEU A 372 8.43 35.66 -9.46
N LYS A 373 8.03 36.81 -8.94
CA LYS A 373 8.91 37.96 -8.69
C LYS A 373 9.50 38.00 -7.28
N TRP A 374 8.87 37.31 -6.33
CA TRP A 374 9.25 37.29 -4.92
C TRP A 374 9.71 35.90 -4.44
N GLU A 375 10.24 35.07 -5.36
CA GLU A 375 10.84 33.77 -5.01
C GLU A 375 12.05 33.93 -4.09
N LEU A 376 12.94 34.86 -4.42
CA LEU A 376 14.10 35.17 -3.59
C LEU A 376 13.95 36.60 -3.07
N THR A 377 13.89 36.74 -1.75
CA THR A 377 13.74 38.04 -1.09
C THR A 377 14.71 38.13 0.07
N PRO A 378 15.17 39.34 0.44
CA PRO A 378 15.91 39.52 1.68
C PRO A 378 15.08 38.99 2.85
N VAL A 379 15.72 38.27 3.76
CA VAL A 379 15.10 37.72 4.96
C VAL A 379 14.25 38.78 5.66
N ALA A 380 13.03 38.39 6.07
CA ALA A 380 12.05 39.24 6.74
C ALA A 380 11.47 40.39 5.90
N LYS A 381 11.85 40.57 4.63
CA LYS A 381 11.42 41.71 3.79
C LYS A 381 10.46 41.36 2.66
N ASN A 382 9.85 40.18 2.66
CA ASN A 382 8.86 39.82 1.64
C ASN A 382 7.57 40.65 1.83
N PRO A 383 7.23 41.59 0.92
CA PRO A 383 6.09 42.50 1.11
C PRO A 383 4.74 41.79 1.05
N LEU A 384 4.63 40.70 0.29
CA LEU A 384 3.42 39.89 0.24
C LEU A 384 3.21 39.13 1.56
N ALA A 385 4.28 38.57 2.12
CA ALA A 385 4.23 37.92 3.43
C ALA A 385 3.81 38.90 4.53
N LEU A 386 4.38 40.12 4.53
CA LEU A 386 4.02 41.18 5.47
C LEU A 386 2.53 41.55 5.35
N ALA A 387 2.02 41.77 4.14
CA ALA A 387 0.61 42.10 3.91
C ALA A 387 -0.35 40.98 4.34
N LEU A 388 -0.09 39.73 3.95
CA LEU A 388 -0.91 38.59 4.33
C LEU A 388 -0.86 38.31 5.84
N SER A 389 0.30 38.57 6.46
CA SER A 389 0.49 38.33 7.90
C SER A 389 -0.32 39.24 8.82
N GLN A 390 -0.94 40.29 8.28
CA GLN A 390 -1.90 41.12 9.01
C GLN A 390 -3.19 40.36 9.35
N HIS A 391 -3.50 39.31 8.57
CA HIS A 391 -4.74 38.55 8.68
C HIS A 391 -4.53 37.13 9.20
N TRP A 392 -3.41 36.48 8.84
CA TRP A 392 -3.10 35.09 9.20
C TRP A 392 -1.62 34.91 9.55
N PRO A 393 -1.23 33.87 10.30
CA PRO A 393 0.17 33.46 10.35
C PRO A 393 0.68 33.03 8.98
N VAL A 394 1.85 33.52 8.58
CA VAL A 394 2.47 33.22 7.27
C VAL A 394 3.88 32.69 7.46
N MET A 395 4.22 31.61 6.76
CA MET A 395 5.58 31.10 6.67
C MET A 395 6.15 31.37 5.27
N SER A 396 7.36 31.92 5.18
CA SER A 396 8.15 31.86 3.94
C SER A 396 9.11 30.69 3.96
N VAL A 397 9.16 29.93 2.87
CA VAL A 397 10.15 28.88 2.62
C VAL A 397 11.00 29.32 1.44
N THR A 398 12.30 29.49 1.64
CA THR A 398 13.23 29.91 0.60
C THR A 398 14.41 28.96 0.53
N SER A 399 14.67 28.40 -0.64
CA SER A 399 15.83 27.57 -0.95
C SER A 399 16.66 28.31 -1.99
N THR A 400 17.95 28.48 -1.72
CA THR A 400 18.93 28.97 -2.68
C THR A 400 19.92 27.85 -2.95
N GLU A 401 19.96 27.38 -4.19
CA GLU A 401 20.78 26.26 -4.63
C GLU A 401 22.24 26.44 -4.19
N ASN A 402 22.79 25.40 -3.55
CA ASN A 402 24.16 25.37 -3.01
C ASN A 402 24.52 26.48 -2.01
N LEU A 403 23.55 27.29 -1.55
CA LEU A 403 23.80 28.41 -0.64
C LEU A 403 23.03 28.26 0.67
N ALA A 404 21.70 28.27 0.66
CA ALA A 404 20.94 28.34 1.91
C ALA A 404 19.54 27.73 1.83
N TYR A 405 19.04 27.29 2.97
CA TYR A 405 17.63 26.95 3.17
C TYR A 405 17.11 27.76 4.37
N GLU A 406 16.18 28.68 4.11
CA GLU A 406 15.72 29.70 5.05
C GLU A 406 14.21 29.61 5.27
N LEU A 407 13.79 29.76 6.53
CA LEU A 407 12.39 29.84 6.97
C LEU A 407 12.19 31.12 7.75
N CYS A 408 11.09 31.84 7.48
CA CYS A 408 10.71 33.02 8.24
C CYS A 408 9.23 33.00 8.57
N TRP A 409 8.90 33.18 9.85
CA TRP A 409 7.54 33.28 10.35
C TRP A 409 7.13 34.74 10.43
N TYR A 410 5.94 35.05 9.89
CA TYR A 410 5.34 36.36 9.89
C TYR A 410 4.00 36.31 10.63
N GLU A 411 3.79 37.30 11.50
CA GLU A 411 2.57 37.43 12.29
C GLU A 411 2.33 38.92 12.58
N GLN A 412 1.08 39.37 12.48
CA GLN A 412 0.68 40.76 12.75
C GLN A 412 1.43 41.81 11.90
N GLY A 413 1.72 41.49 10.64
CA GLY A 413 2.39 42.43 9.73
C GLY A 413 3.90 42.53 9.90
N ALA A 414 4.53 41.65 10.70
CA ALA A 414 5.96 41.66 10.95
C ALA A 414 6.56 40.25 10.91
N ALA A 415 7.83 40.15 10.53
CA ALA A 415 8.61 38.93 10.73
C ALA A 415 8.94 38.77 12.23
N THR A 416 8.76 37.57 12.77
CA THR A 416 8.88 37.30 14.21
C THR A 416 9.88 36.19 14.51
N GLN A 417 9.95 35.16 13.66
CA GLN A 417 10.84 34.02 13.87
C GLN A 417 11.61 33.64 12.60
N TYR A 418 12.75 33.00 12.77
CA TYR A 418 13.63 32.64 11.68
C TYR A 418 14.46 31.38 11.95
N ALA A 419 14.70 30.59 10.91
CA ALA A 419 15.70 29.52 10.91
C ALA A 419 16.40 29.46 9.55
N ALA A 420 17.69 29.15 9.55
CA ALA A 420 18.45 28.97 8.32
C ALA A 420 19.54 27.90 8.43
N LEU A 421 19.87 27.31 7.28
CA LEU A 421 21.04 26.46 7.06
C LEU A 421 21.84 27.00 5.87
N GLY A 422 23.17 26.92 5.93
CA GLY A 422 24.06 27.20 4.79
C GLY A 422 24.56 28.65 4.61
N ARG A 423 24.14 29.61 5.44
CA ARG A 423 24.57 31.02 5.29
C ARG A 423 26.11 31.20 5.33
N PRO A 424 26.71 32.04 4.46
CA PRO A 424 28.08 32.51 4.64
C PRO A 424 28.27 33.18 6.01
N ALA A 425 29.48 33.12 6.56
CA ALA A 425 29.80 33.55 7.93
C ALA A 425 29.60 35.05 8.22
N GLU A 426 29.28 35.87 7.22
CA GLU A 426 28.98 37.29 7.40
C GLU A 426 27.46 37.50 7.55
N PRO A 427 26.95 37.79 8.76
CA PRO A 427 25.56 38.12 8.92
C PRO A 427 25.30 39.51 8.34
N VAL A 428 24.55 39.59 7.24
CA VAL A 428 23.80 40.82 6.94
C VAL A 428 22.88 41.05 8.12
N ALA A 429 23.16 42.10 8.89
CA ALA A 429 22.40 42.44 10.08
C ALA A 429 20.93 42.66 9.70
N LEU A 430 20.03 41.98 10.39
CA LEU A 430 18.59 42.24 10.26
C LEU A 430 18.28 43.55 10.98
N ASP A 431 17.40 44.37 10.38
CA ASP A 431 16.95 45.63 10.98
C ASP A 431 16.23 45.41 12.33
N THR A 432 15.64 44.24 12.51
CA THR A 432 14.99 43.80 13.75
C THR A 432 15.45 42.38 14.09
N PRO A 433 15.88 42.10 15.33
CA PRO A 433 16.29 40.76 15.73
C PRO A 433 15.07 39.82 15.74
N LEU A 434 15.20 38.66 15.08
CA LEU A 434 14.17 37.63 15.00
C LEU A 434 14.43 36.54 16.04
N ALA A 435 13.36 35.98 16.62
CA ALA A 435 13.48 34.83 17.50
C ALA A 435 13.84 33.56 16.69
N PRO A 436 14.48 32.55 17.31
CA PRO A 436 14.62 31.25 16.67
C PRO A 436 13.26 30.65 16.31
N LEU A 437 13.17 29.97 15.16
CA LEU A 437 11.94 29.29 14.75
C LEU A 437 11.52 28.21 15.75
N ASP A 438 10.26 28.24 16.15
CA ASP A 438 9.63 27.22 16.98
C ASP A 438 9.18 26.04 16.10
N PHE A 439 10.03 25.01 16.02
CA PHE A 439 9.73 23.79 15.28
C PHE A 439 8.65 22.94 15.95
N GLY A 440 8.39 23.12 17.25
CA GLY A 440 7.30 22.45 17.98
C GLY A 440 5.95 22.97 17.52
N LYS A 441 5.80 24.30 17.48
CA LYS A 441 4.62 24.97 16.90
C LYS A 441 4.36 24.56 15.45
N LEU A 442 5.42 24.32 14.66
CA LEU A 442 5.28 23.79 13.30
C LEU A 442 4.78 22.34 13.25
N ALA A 443 5.17 21.50 14.21
CA ALA A 443 4.70 20.12 14.30
C ALA A 443 3.19 20.05 14.53
N ASP A 444 2.66 20.95 15.36
CA ASP A 444 1.21 21.03 15.65
C ASP A 444 0.35 21.33 14.42
N TYR A 445 0.94 21.93 13.37
CA TYR A 445 0.27 22.26 12.10
C TYR A 445 0.67 21.37 10.93
N GLY A 446 1.57 20.41 11.15
CA GLY A 446 2.06 19.49 10.14
C GLY A 446 1.22 18.21 10.03
N ALA A 447 1.78 17.18 9.41
CA ALA A 447 1.13 15.88 9.34
C ALA A 447 0.98 15.25 10.74
N ASP A 448 -0.14 14.58 11.01
CA ASP A 448 -0.52 13.99 12.33
C ASP A 448 0.55 13.08 12.99
N TYR A 449 1.54 12.63 12.24
CA TYR A 449 2.62 11.75 12.70
C TYR A 449 3.98 12.44 12.86
N ALA A 450 4.10 13.73 12.53
CA ALA A 450 5.36 14.47 12.57
C ALA A 450 5.64 15.02 13.98
N SER A 451 6.82 14.73 14.54
CA SER A 451 7.29 15.33 15.80
C SER A 451 8.23 16.52 15.54
N GLU A 452 8.38 17.40 16.54
CA GLU A 452 9.35 18.51 16.50
C GLU A 452 10.75 18.03 16.09
N THR A 453 11.22 16.94 16.70
CA THR A 453 12.54 16.36 16.41
C THR A 453 12.67 15.94 14.95
N GLN A 454 11.61 15.35 14.37
CA GLN A 454 11.60 14.92 12.97
C GLN A 454 11.64 16.13 12.02
N ILE A 455 10.83 17.16 12.28
CA ILE A 455 10.82 18.38 11.48
C ILE A 455 12.18 19.08 11.54
N ARG A 456 12.77 19.18 12.74
CA ARG A 456 14.10 19.77 12.94
C ARG A 456 15.19 18.99 12.20
N SER A 457 15.10 17.66 12.16
CA SER A 457 16.04 16.79 11.43
C SER A 457 15.88 16.87 9.91
N ALA A 458 14.67 17.17 9.44
CA ALA A 458 14.37 17.32 8.01
C ALA A 458 14.68 18.74 7.50
N PHE A 459 14.96 19.69 8.39
CA PHE A 459 15.30 21.06 8.02
C PHE A 459 16.53 21.07 7.10
N GLY A 460 16.40 21.69 5.92
CA GLY A 460 17.41 21.66 4.85
C GLY A 460 17.14 20.63 3.74
N ASN A 461 16.27 19.64 3.96
CA ASN A 461 15.80 18.71 2.92
C ASN A 461 14.38 19.09 2.50
N ALA A 462 14.23 19.94 1.48
CA ALA A 462 12.93 20.50 1.07
C ALA A 462 11.85 19.44 0.82
N THR A 463 12.20 18.30 0.22
CA THR A 463 11.24 17.22 -0.07
C THR A 463 10.77 16.51 1.20
N MET A 464 11.69 16.19 2.12
CA MET A 464 11.33 15.52 3.38
C MET A 464 10.62 16.49 4.32
N PHE A 465 11.07 17.73 4.38
CA PHE A 465 10.47 18.79 5.20
C PHE A 465 9.02 19.03 4.80
N ALA A 466 8.73 19.22 3.51
CA ALA A 466 7.38 19.37 2.98
C ALA A 466 6.45 18.21 3.32
N LYS A 467 6.94 16.97 3.32
CA LYS A 467 6.13 15.79 3.69
C LYS A 467 5.75 15.74 5.17
N LEU A 468 6.52 16.41 6.03
CA LEU A 468 6.27 16.44 7.47
C LEU A 468 5.46 17.65 7.89
N THR A 469 5.64 18.79 7.21
CA THR A 469 5.03 20.08 7.58
C THR A 469 3.87 20.49 6.67
N GLU A 470 3.64 19.77 5.57
CA GLU A 470 2.70 20.15 4.49
C GLU A 470 3.03 21.48 3.78
N LEU A 471 4.20 22.06 4.09
CA LEU A 471 4.73 23.26 3.44
C LEU A 471 5.27 22.94 2.03
N PRO A 472 5.45 23.95 1.16
CA PRO A 472 5.96 23.76 -0.20
C PRO A 472 7.37 23.17 -0.26
N ALA A 473 7.57 22.23 -1.19
CA ALA A 473 8.89 21.68 -1.56
C ALA A 473 9.51 22.35 -2.81
N SER A 474 8.76 23.24 -3.46
CA SER A 474 9.11 23.88 -4.73
C SER A 474 8.40 25.22 -4.88
N GLY A 475 8.74 26.01 -5.90
CA GLY A 475 8.07 27.25 -6.25
C GLY A 475 7.38 27.22 -7.60
N ILE A 476 6.90 28.40 -8.03
CA ILE A 476 6.08 28.56 -9.23
C ILE A 476 6.79 28.15 -10.52
N ARG A 477 8.12 28.28 -10.60
CA ARG A 477 8.88 27.87 -11.80
C ARG A 477 8.84 26.36 -12.01
N GLN A 478 9.09 25.59 -10.96
CA GLN A 478 8.98 24.13 -11.00
C GLN A 478 7.53 23.70 -11.27
N ALA A 479 6.54 24.43 -10.76
CA ALA A 479 5.13 24.21 -11.09
C ALA A 479 4.81 24.49 -12.57
N ALA A 480 5.46 25.50 -13.17
CA ALA A 480 5.33 25.86 -14.59
C ALA A 480 6.05 24.88 -15.54
N GLU A 481 7.13 24.23 -15.08
CA GLU A 481 7.79 23.15 -15.82
C GLU A 481 6.90 21.90 -15.90
N ALA A 482 6.15 21.60 -14.84
CA ALA A 482 5.26 20.45 -14.79
C ALA A 482 4.02 20.62 -15.69
N GLN A 483 3.45 21.82 -15.74
CA GLN A 483 2.35 22.16 -16.65
C GLN A 483 2.28 23.67 -16.90
N PRO A 484 1.75 24.12 -18.06
CA PRO A 484 1.62 25.55 -18.36
C PRO A 484 0.79 26.29 -17.30
N LEU A 485 1.23 27.49 -16.88
CA LEU A 485 0.54 28.29 -15.86
C LEU A 485 -0.94 28.58 -16.21
N ALA A 486 -1.26 28.76 -17.49
CA ALA A 486 -2.65 28.91 -17.94
C ALA A 486 -3.56 27.71 -17.62
N GLY A 487 -2.99 26.52 -17.43
CA GLY A 487 -3.71 25.30 -17.05
C GLY A 487 -4.22 25.29 -15.61
N TYR A 488 -3.70 26.17 -14.74
CA TYR A 488 -4.12 26.28 -13.34
C TYR A 488 -5.41 27.12 -13.14
N GLY A 489 -5.92 27.75 -14.20
CA GLY A 489 -7.20 28.48 -14.18
C GLY A 489 -7.21 29.64 -13.19
N GLU A 490 -8.27 29.75 -12.39
CA GLU A 490 -8.47 30.83 -11.41
C GLU A 490 -7.48 30.85 -10.24
N ARG A 491 -6.60 29.84 -10.14
CA ARG A 491 -5.52 29.75 -9.14
C ARG A 491 -4.33 30.63 -9.47
N VAL A 492 -4.24 31.15 -10.71
CA VAL A 492 -3.16 32.04 -11.12
C VAL A 492 -3.68 33.45 -11.19
N LEU A 493 -3.02 34.34 -10.46
CA LEU A 493 -3.26 35.76 -10.47
C LEU A 493 -2.12 36.44 -11.24
N CYS A 494 -2.46 37.37 -12.13
CA CYS A 494 -1.49 38.18 -12.86
C CYS A 494 -1.75 39.65 -12.56
N PHE A 495 -0.68 40.40 -12.26
CA PHE A 495 -0.76 41.81 -11.87
C PHE A 495 0.05 42.69 -12.80
N ARG A 496 -0.45 43.91 -13.07
CA ARG A 496 0.24 44.93 -13.87
C ARG A 496 0.08 46.33 -13.28
N VAL A 497 1.12 47.15 -13.34
CA VAL A 497 1.06 48.56 -12.90
C VAL A 497 0.45 49.41 -14.01
N ALA A 498 -0.54 50.24 -13.67
CA ALA A 498 -1.19 51.15 -14.62
C ALA A 498 -0.20 52.22 -15.12
N GLY A 499 0.30 52.09 -16.36
CA GLY A 499 1.14 53.11 -16.99
C GLY A 499 2.32 52.63 -17.86
N ALA A 500 2.60 51.33 -17.93
CA ALA A 500 3.63 50.79 -18.82
C ALA A 500 3.20 50.87 -20.31
N LYS A 501 3.33 52.05 -20.92
CA LYS A 501 3.26 52.20 -22.38
C LYS A 501 4.29 51.26 -23.01
N ARG A 502 3.83 50.37 -23.90
CA ARG A 502 4.69 49.59 -24.80
C ARG A 502 5.65 50.54 -25.53
N THR A 503 6.89 50.66 -25.08
CA THR A 503 7.97 51.13 -25.94
C THR A 503 8.23 50.03 -26.95
N ALA A 504 7.64 50.17 -28.13
CA ALA A 504 8.03 49.41 -29.30
C ALA A 504 9.52 49.66 -29.53
N VAL A 505 10.34 48.64 -29.28
CA VAL A 505 11.72 48.61 -29.75
C VAL A 505 11.65 48.52 -31.27
N THR A 506 11.80 49.68 -31.91
CA THR A 506 12.20 49.78 -33.32
C THR A 506 13.49 48.99 -33.52
N ARG A 507 13.43 47.98 -34.39
CA ARG A 507 14.61 47.29 -34.92
C ARG A 507 15.53 48.31 -35.58
N GLY A 508 16.79 48.32 -35.15
CA GLY A 508 17.96 48.81 -35.86
C GLY A 508 19.01 47.72 -35.83
#